data_AF-A0A7C4WY08-F1
#
_entry.id   AF-A0A7C4WY08-F1
#
_cell.length_a   1.000
_cell.length_b   1.000
_cell.length_c   1.000
_cell.angle_alpha   90.00
_cell.angle_beta   90.00
_cell.angle_gamma   90.00
#
_symmetry.space_group_name_H-M   'P 1'
#
loop_
_entity.id
_entity.type
_entity.pdbx_description
1 polymer ?
#
loop_
_entity_poly.entity_id
_entity_poly.type
_entity_poly.pdbx_seq_one_letter_code
_entity_poly.pdbx_strand_id
1 'polypeptide(L)'
;MVFRSGERILCADIRARKARQVHEAVRVTHELRSNQGEIWDEIACKASRMQAASPSMAMAHIYEKESSRIEEFIPRFQAMDGQVGAAFAINEEILGLDSFGKARSFFRMFRKLLGSYVLDAIDMEGRGGEGEAQARRYRIQDLERFLGIPARSPWETRPSVGLGADCRLDADGLVGQALVYEGCVLHASVFVAPQRGMNGSRGTHSRMARPSRRSADSAGSAGRGRSEP
;
A
#
# COMPACT_ATOMS: atom_id res chain seq x y z
N MET A 1 -5.65 -33.70 -7.75
CA MET A 1 -5.63 -32.45 -6.94
C MET A 1 -6.43 -31.40 -7.70
N VAL A 2 -7.59 -30.97 -7.20
CA VAL A 2 -8.43 -29.97 -7.88
C VAL A 2 -8.03 -28.58 -7.38
N PHE A 3 -7.47 -27.76 -8.27
CA PHE A 3 -7.22 -26.35 -7.97
C PHE A 3 -8.55 -25.60 -7.89
N ARG A 4 -8.92 -25.12 -6.70
CA ARG A 4 -10.06 -24.22 -6.49
C ARG A 4 -9.53 -22.80 -6.30
N SER A 5 -9.98 -21.89 -7.17
CA SER A 5 -9.71 -20.45 -6.98
C SER A 5 -10.47 -19.97 -5.75
N GLY A 6 -9.75 -19.58 -4.70
CA GLY A 6 -10.36 -19.00 -3.50
C GLY A 6 -10.75 -17.53 -3.69
N GLU A 7 -11.60 -17.02 -2.80
CA GLU A 7 -11.88 -15.58 -2.69
C GLU A 7 -10.72 -14.81 -2.02
N ARG A 8 -9.51 -14.95 -2.57
CA ARG A 8 -8.27 -14.51 -1.91
C ARG A 8 -7.37 -13.77 -2.89
N ILE A 9 -6.65 -12.77 -2.40
CA ILE A 9 -5.55 -12.10 -3.09
C ILE A 9 -4.42 -11.83 -2.08
N LEU A 10 -3.27 -11.35 -2.55
CA LEU A 10 -2.19 -10.93 -1.66
C LEU A 10 -2.62 -9.70 -0.84
N CYS A 11 -2.16 -9.65 0.42
CA CYS A 11 -2.33 -8.50 1.31
C CYS A 11 -1.69 -7.24 0.70
N ALA A 12 -2.17 -6.05 1.07
CA ALA A 12 -1.76 -4.80 0.44
C ALA A 12 -0.26 -4.54 0.62
N ASP A 13 0.30 -4.87 1.78
CA ASP A 13 1.74 -4.76 2.07
C ASP A 13 2.60 -5.62 1.13
N ILE A 14 2.22 -6.88 0.91
CA ILE A 14 2.90 -7.81 -0.01
C ILE A 14 2.69 -7.37 -1.47
N ARG A 15 1.48 -6.88 -1.83
CA ARG A 15 1.22 -6.30 -3.16
C ARG A 15 2.10 -5.07 -3.44
N ALA A 16 2.29 -4.20 -2.44
CA ALA A 16 3.17 -3.04 -2.54
C ALA A 16 4.64 -3.46 -2.78
N ARG A 17 5.14 -4.45 -2.02
CA ARG A 17 6.49 -5.01 -2.22
C ARG A 17 6.66 -5.60 -3.61
N LYS A 18 5.69 -6.41 -4.06
CA LYS A 18 5.70 -7.00 -5.39
C LYS A 18 5.69 -5.93 -6.49
N ALA A 19 4.83 -4.93 -6.37
CA ALA A 19 4.75 -3.83 -7.34
C ALA A 19 6.09 -3.10 -7.47
N ARG A 20 6.78 -2.85 -6.36
CA ARG A 20 8.13 -2.27 -6.37
C ARG A 20 9.15 -3.18 -7.06
N GLN A 21 9.24 -4.44 -6.65
CA GLN A 21 10.22 -5.37 -7.22
C GLN A 21 10.06 -5.49 -8.75
N VAL A 22 8.81 -5.55 -9.23
CA VAL A 22 8.53 -5.56 -10.68
C VAL A 22 8.95 -4.25 -11.33
N HIS A 23 8.67 -3.10 -10.72
CA HIS A 23 9.12 -1.82 -11.24
C HIS A 23 10.65 -1.74 -11.37
N GLU A 24 11.38 -2.18 -10.34
CA GLU A 24 12.84 -2.23 -10.34
C GLU A 24 13.37 -3.20 -11.41
N ALA A 25 12.80 -4.40 -11.53
CA ALA A 25 13.18 -5.38 -12.54
C ALA A 25 12.94 -4.86 -13.97
N VAL A 26 11.80 -4.22 -14.22
CA VAL A 26 11.47 -3.63 -15.52
C VAL A 26 12.46 -2.52 -15.90
N ARG A 27 12.98 -1.76 -14.93
CA ARG A 27 13.98 -0.72 -15.16
C ARG A 27 15.37 -1.28 -15.47
N VAL A 28 15.76 -2.40 -14.84
CA VAL A 28 17.11 -2.97 -14.98
C VAL A 28 17.19 -3.98 -16.12
N THR A 29 16.22 -4.89 -16.23
CA THR A 29 16.26 -6.04 -17.15
C THR A 29 15.15 -6.06 -18.17
N HIS A 30 14.22 -5.09 -18.15
CA HIS A 30 13.03 -5.05 -19.01
C HIS A 30 12.10 -6.27 -18.88
N GLU A 31 12.21 -7.01 -17.78
CA GLU A 31 11.38 -8.18 -17.51
C GLU A 31 10.34 -7.89 -16.43
N LEU A 32 9.11 -8.36 -16.64
CA LEU A 32 8.02 -8.29 -15.67
C LEU A 32 8.16 -9.38 -14.59
N ARG A 33 9.30 -9.41 -13.90
CA ARG A 33 9.62 -10.39 -12.86
C ARG A 33 9.66 -9.77 -11.48
N SER A 34 9.27 -10.55 -10.48
CA SER A 34 9.52 -10.25 -9.08
C SER A 34 10.34 -11.38 -8.47
N ASN A 35 11.05 -11.13 -7.37
CA ASN A 35 11.73 -12.20 -6.65
C ASN A 35 10.68 -13.04 -5.93
N GLN A 36 10.26 -14.15 -6.54
CA GLN A 36 9.23 -15.03 -5.96
C GLN A 36 9.66 -15.56 -4.58
N GLY A 37 10.96 -15.80 -4.37
CA GLY A 37 11.50 -16.23 -3.08
C GLY A 37 11.21 -15.20 -1.98
N GLU A 38 11.54 -13.94 -2.21
CA GLU A 38 11.25 -12.86 -1.25
C GLU A 38 9.75 -12.69 -0.98
N ILE A 39 8.89 -12.89 -2.00
CA ILE A 39 7.44 -12.85 -1.79
C ILE A 39 6.99 -14.01 -0.90
N TRP A 40 7.55 -15.21 -1.08
CA TRP A 40 7.28 -16.36 -0.22
C TRP A 40 7.79 -16.15 1.21
N ASP A 41 8.98 -15.56 1.36
CA ASP A 41 9.54 -15.22 2.67
C ASP A 41 8.65 -14.20 3.39
N GLU A 42 8.06 -13.24 2.68
CA GLU A 42 7.16 -12.28 3.33
C GLU A 42 5.80 -12.86 3.68
N ILE A 43 5.27 -13.75 2.83
CA ILE A 43 4.10 -14.56 3.18
C ILE A 43 4.41 -15.39 4.43
N ALA A 44 5.61 -15.95 4.53
CA ALA A 44 6.06 -16.73 5.66
C ALA A 44 6.16 -15.92 6.96
N CYS A 45 6.82 -14.77 6.90
CA CYS A 45 6.91 -13.86 8.03
C CYS A 45 5.51 -13.40 8.48
N LYS A 46 4.61 -13.09 7.54
CA LYS A 46 3.22 -12.73 7.87
C LYS A 46 2.45 -13.89 8.50
N ALA A 47 2.56 -15.08 7.95
CA ALA A 47 1.95 -16.29 8.52
C ALA A 47 2.46 -16.56 9.93
N SER A 48 3.77 -16.41 10.19
CA SER A 48 4.34 -16.57 11.52
C SER A 48 3.79 -15.54 12.52
N ARG A 49 3.78 -14.24 12.15
CA ARG A 49 3.24 -13.17 13.01
C ARG A 49 1.76 -13.39 13.34
N MET A 50 0.99 -13.81 12.35
CA MET A 50 -0.43 -14.10 12.50
C MET A 50 -0.69 -15.50 13.06
N GLN A 51 0.34 -16.23 13.52
CA GLN A 51 0.25 -17.59 14.07
C GLN A 51 -0.57 -18.54 13.15
N ALA A 52 -0.32 -18.46 11.85
CA ALA A 52 -0.96 -19.20 10.77
C ALA A 52 0.06 -19.94 9.89
N ALA A 53 1.24 -20.25 10.45
CA ALA A 53 2.31 -20.95 9.74
C ALA A 53 1.84 -22.36 9.30
N SER A 54 2.20 -22.75 8.07
CA SER A 54 1.85 -24.07 7.52
C SER A 54 2.99 -24.60 6.66
N PRO A 55 3.12 -25.92 6.45
CA PRO A 55 4.20 -26.47 5.61
C PRO A 55 4.22 -25.95 4.16
N SER A 56 3.06 -25.53 3.64
CA SER A 56 2.93 -25.01 2.27
C SER A 56 3.20 -23.51 2.15
N MET A 57 3.32 -22.80 3.29
CA MET A 57 3.45 -21.34 3.38
C MET A 57 2.41 -20.60 2.53
N ALA A 58 1.23 -21.20 2.31
CA ALA A 58 0.24 -20.63 1.41
C ALA A 58 -0.58 -19.55 2.13
N MET A 59 -0.79 -18.42 1.46
CA MET A 59 -1.76 -17.38 1.87
C MET A 59 -3.14 -17.96 2.22
N ALA A 60 -3.51 -19.10 1.63
CA ALA A 60 -4.70 -19.85 1.94
C ALA A 60 -4.91 -20.10 3.44
N HIS A 61 -3.85 -20.49 4.16
CA HIS A 61 -3.93 -20.81 5.59
C HIS A 61 -4.18 -19.58 6.46
N ILE A 62 -3.62 -18.42 6.11
CA ILE A 62 -3.90 -17.16 6.82
C ILE A 62 -5.39 -16.82 6.67
N TYR A 63 -5.91 -16.89 5.45
CA TYR A 63 -7.34 -16.65 5.19
C TYR A 63 -8.25 -17.66 5.89
N GLU A 64 -7.86 -18.93 5.95
CA GLU A 64 -8.66 -19.97 6.62
C GLU A 64 -8.71 -19.73 8.13
N LYS A 65 -7.56 -19.42 8.74
CA LYS A 65 -7.48 -19.09 10.17
C LYS A 65 -8.33 -17.87 10.53
N GLU A 66 -8.18 -16.78 9.79
CA GLU A 66 -8.84 -15.51 10.07
C GLU A 66 -10.24 -15.40 9.42
N SER A 67 -10.76 -16.48 8.85
CA SER A 67 -12.01 -16.49 8.08
C SER A 67 -13.19 -15.93 8.86
N SER A 68 -13.38 -16.34 10.12
CA SER A 68 -14.46 -15.85 10.98
C SER A 68 -14.42 -14.33 11.16
N ARG A 69 -13.24 -13.77 11.41
CA ARG A 69 -13.03 -12.34 11.59
C ARG A 69 -13.24 -11.58 10.29
N ILE A 70 -12.74 -12.12 9.18
CA ILE A 70 -12.96 -11.55 7.84
C ILE A 70 -14.47 -11.47 7.54
N GLU A 71 -15.23 -12.55 7.78
CA GLU A 71 -16.68 -12.56 7.56
C GLU A 71 -17.44 -11.64 8.51
N GLU A 72 -16.89 -11.33 9.68
CA GLU A 72 -17.45 -10.32 10.58
C GLU A 72 -17.26 -8.88 10.04
N PHE A 73 -16.11 -8.61 9.41
CA PHE A 73 -15.79 -7.28 8.87
C PHE A 73 -16.46 -6.98 7.53
N ILE A 74 -16.49 -7.94 6.60
CA ILE A 74 -16.92 -7.69 5.21
C ILE A 74 -18.33 -7.05 5.12
N PRO A 75 -19.36 -7.53 5.84
CA PRO A 75 -20.72 -6.99 5.74
C PRO A 75 -20.88 -5.53 6.19
N ARG A 76 -19.88 -4.98 6.90
CA ARG A 76 -19.86 -3.59 7.35
C ARG A 76 -19.57 -2.60 6.22
N PHE A 77 -19.21 -3.09 5.02
CA PHE A 77 -18.88 -2.29 3.87
C PHE A 77 -19.84 -2.58 2.72
N GLN A 78 -20.37 -1.51 2.12
CA GLN A 78 -21.21 -1.59 0.94
C GLN A 78 -20.57 -0.81 -0.20
N ALA A 79 -20.41 -1.45 -1.34
CA ALA A 79 -20.00 -0.77 -2.56
C ALA A 79 -21.19 0.02 -3.12
N MET A 80 -20.93 1.27 -3.53
CA MET A 80 -21.97 2.16 -4.07
C MET A 80 -22.21 1.91 -5.56
N ASP A 81 -23.42 2.23 -6.03
CA ASP A 81 -23.74 2.17 -7.46
C ASP A 81 -22.78 3.03 -8.29
N GLY A 82 -22.26 2.44 -9.37
CA GLY A 82 -21.28 3.10 -10.23
C GLY A 82 -19.86 3.17 -9.65
N GLN A 83 -19.60 2.66 -8.44
CA GLN A 83 -18.26 2.67 -7.85
C GLN A 83 -17.28 1.85 -8.69
N VAL A 84 -16.14 2.44 -9.03
CA VAL A 84 -15.09 1.83 -9.86
C VAL A 84 -13.83 1.49 -9.08
N GLY A 85 -13.72 1.90 -7.83
CA GLY A 85 -12.53 1.69 -7.01
C GLY A 85 -12.73 2.13 -5.57
N ALA A 86 -11.72 1.88 -4.76
CA ALA A 86 -11.68 2.31 -3.37
C ALA A 86 -10.24 2.60 -2.94
N ALA A 87 -10.06 3.61 -2.10
CA ALA A 87 -8.87 3.78 -1.29
C ALA A 87 -9.16 3.19 0.10
N PHE A 88 -8.17 2.49 0.65
CA PHE A 88 -8.31 1.75 1.89
C PHE A 88 -7.39 2.35 2.94
N ALA A 89 -7.98 2.73 4.07
CA ALA A 89 -7.27 3.23 5.22
C ALA A 89 -7.51 2.32 6.42
N ILE A 90 -6.47 2.11 7.21
CA ILE A 90 -6.51 1.38 8.47
C ILE A 90 -6.01 2.34 9.54
N ASN A 91 -6.83 2.58 10.56
CA ASN A 91 -6.64 3.69 11.50
C ASN A 91 -6.59 5.05 10.76
N GLU A 92 -5.52 5.83 10.93
CA GLU A 92 -5.29 7.11 10.26
C GLU A 92 -4.55 6.99 8.92
N GLU A 93 -4.06 5.80 8.59
CA GLU A 93 -3.09 5.60 7.51
C GLU A 93 -3.76 5.00 6.27
N ILE A 94 -3.55 5.64 5.13
CA ILE A 94 -3.97 5.11 3.83
C ILE A 94 -2.92 4.08 3.40
N LEU A 95 -3.33 2.85 3.11
CA LEU A 95 -2.42 1.79 2.69
C LEU A 95 -2.33 1.70 1.16
N GLY A 96 -3.45 1.92 0.47
CA GLY A 96 -3.49 1.82 -0.97
C GLY A 96 -4.86 2.09 -1.57
N LEU A 97 -4.92 2.00 -2.90
CA LEU A 97 -6.15 2.04 -3.68
C LEU A 97 -6.12 0.96 -4.73
N ASP A 98 -7.32 0.50 -5.09
CA ASP A 98 -7.56 -0.35 -6.25
C ASP A 98 -8.73 0.23 -7.04
N SER A 99 -8.56 0.35 -8.36
CA SER A 99 -9.55 0.91 -9.28
C SER A 99 -9.62 0.09 -10.58
N PHE A 100 -10.79 0.09 -11.22
CA PHE A 100 -11.11 -0.71 -12.39
C PHE A 100 -11.83 0.14 -13.41
N GLY A 101 -11.66 -0.14 -14.71
CA GLY A 101 -12.33 0.61 -15.78
C GLY A 101 -13.85 0.45 -15.82
N LYS A 102 -14.42 -0.52 -15.08
CA LYS A 102 -15.86 -0.80 -15.05
C LYS A 102 -16.30 -1.15 -13.63
N ALA A 103 -17.44 -0.59 -13.21
CA ALA A 103 -18.04 -0.87 -11.89
C ALA A 103 -18.29 -2.37 -11.69
N ARG A 104 -18.75 -3.09 -12.73
CA ARG A 104 -18.93 -4.56 -12.68
C ARG A 104 -17.64 -5.31 -12.31
N SER A 105 -16.49 -4.87 -12.80
CA SER A 105 -15.20 -5.48 -12.47
C SER A 105 -14.83 -5.21 -11.02
N PHE A 106 -15.04 -3.98 -10.55
CA PHE A 106 -14.84 -3.61 -9.16
C PHE A 106 -15.74 -4.41 -8.22
N PHE A 107 -17.05 -4.50 -8.47
CA PHE A 107 -17.97 -5.26 -7.62
C PHE A 107 -17.59 -6.73 -7.50
N ARG A 108 -17.14 -7.36 -8.60
CA ARG A 108 -16.63 -8.74 -8.56
C ARG A 108 -15.39 -8.90 -7.68
N MET A 109 -14.61 -7.83 -7.52
CA MET A 109 -13.35 -7.85 -6.76
C MET A 109 -13.41 -7.22 -5.39
N PHE A 110 -14.46 -6.46 -5.10
CA PHE A 110 -14.61 -5.71 -3.87
C PHE A 110 -14.44 -6.58 -2.63
N ARG A 111 -15.10 -7.74 -2.59
CA ARG A 111 -15.00 -8.68 -1.46
C ARG A 111 -13.59 -9.23 -1.25
N LYS A 112 -12.86 -9.56 -2.33
CA LYS A 112 -11.48 -10.05 -2.24
C LYS A 112 -10.51 -8.95 -1.82
N LEU A 113 -10.70 -7.74 -2.36
CA LEU A 113 -9.92 -6.56 -1.97
C LEU A 113 -10.10 -6.27 -0.49
N LEU A 114 -11.35 -6.17 -0.04
CA LEU A 114 -11.67 -5.93 1.35
C LEU A 114 -11.07 -6.99 2.27
N GLY A 115 -11.22 -8.27 1.94
CA GLY A 115 -10.58 -9.35 2.69
C GLY A 115 -9.05 -9.21 2.80
N SER A 116 -8.39 -8.73 1.75
CA SER A 116 -6.93 -8.48 1.77
C SER A 116 -6.53 -7.34 2.73
N TYR A 117 -7.31 -6.26 2.78
CA TYR A 117 -7.06 -5.15 3.71
C TYR A 117 -7.47 -5.47 5.14
N VAL A 118 -8.49 -6.32 5.34
CA VAL A 118 -8.86 -6.82 6.68
C VAL A 118 -7.73 -7.67 7.27
N LEU A 119 -7.05 -8.50 6.46
CA LEU A 119 -5.87 -9.24 6.93
C LEU A 119 -4.72 -8.30 7.36
N ASP A 120 -4.55 -7.17 6.68
CA ASP A 120 -3.59 -6.16 7.11
C ASP A 120 -4.02 -5.48 8.42
N ALA A 121 -5.31 -5.22 8.61
CA ALA A 121 -5.83 -4.65 9.85
C ALA A 121 -5.59 -5.60 11.04
N ILE A 122 -5.85 -6.90 10.85
CA ILE A 122 -5.63 -7.94 11.84
C ILE A 122 -4.14 -8.09 12.20
N ASP A 123 -3.25 -8.13 11.19
CA ASP A 123 -1.80 -8.19 11.43
C ASP A 123 -1.30 -6.92 12.14
N MET A 124 -1.83 -5.74 11.81
CA MET A 124 -1.49 -4.48 12.50
C MET A 124 -1.97 -4.46 13.95
N GLU A 125 -3.18 -4.95 14.23
CA GLU A 125 -3.72 -5.05 15.58
C GLU A 125 -2.85 -5.95 16.46
N GLY A 126 -2.45 -7.13 15.97
CA GLY A 126 -1.58 -8.05 16.71
C GLY A 126 -0.16 -7.51 16.99
N ARG A 127 0.23 -6.40 16.35
CA ARG A 127 1.51 -5.70 16.60
C ARG A 127 1.38 -4.52 17.56
N GLY A 128 0.16 -4.01 17.78
CA GLY A 128 -0.11 -2.95 18.74
C GLY A 128 -0.03 -3.49 20.18
N GLY A 129 0.66 -2.77 21.07
CA GLY A 129 0.62 -3.09 22.50
C GLY A 129 -0.77 -2.81 23.10
N GLU A 130 -1.07 -3.44 24.24
CA GLU A 130 -2.29 -3.21 25.03
C GLU A 130 -2.42 -1.72 25.38
N GLY A 131 -3.20 -1.01 24.58
CA GLY A 131 -3.55 0.39 24.80
C GLY A 131 -4.71 0.70 23.87
N GLU A 132 -5.72 1.39 24.38
CA GLU A 132 -6.85 1.86 23.58
C GLU A 132 -6.30 2.77 22.48
N ALA A 133 -6.04 2.19 21.30
CA ALA A 133 -5.79 2.95 20.10
C ALA A 133 -7.10 3.69 19.81
N GLN A 134 -7.17 4.96 20.22
CA GLN A 134 -8.29 5.82 19.85
C GLN A 134 -8.47 5.68 18.34
N ALA A 135 -9.65 5.23 17.90
CA ALA A 135 -9.98 5.09 16.49
C ALA A 135 -9.96 6.49 15.86
N ARG A 136 -8.78 6.87 15.36
CA ARG A 136 -8.59 8.16 14.72
C ARG A 136 -8.87 7.99 13.24
N ARG A 137 -9.66 8.91 12.70
CA ARG A 137 -10.05 8.91 11.29
C ARG A 137 -8.90 9.49 10.47
N TYR A 138 -8.69 8.94 9.28
CA TYR A 138 -7.87 9.60 8.26
C TYR A 138 -8.40 11.03 8.02
N ARG A 139 -7.51 11.97 7.68
CA ARG A 139 -7.92 13.32 7.28
C ARG A 139 -8.16 13.34 5.77
N ILE A 140 -9.19 14.06 5.34
CA ILE A 140 -9.51 14.23 3.91
C ILE A 140 -8.29 14.76 3.13
N GLN A 141 -7.51 15.67 3.73
CA GLN A 141 -6.29 16.20 3.09
C GLN A 141 -5.22 15.12 2.85
N ASP A 142 -5.15 14.07 3.68
CA ASP A 142 -4.22 12.98 3.49
C ASP A 142 -4.67 12.08 2.32
N LEU A 143 -5.98 11.90 2.14
CA LEU A 143 -6.55 11.23 0.96
C LEU A 143 -6.35 12.03 -0.32
N GLU A 144 -6.63 13.33 -0.31
CA GLU A 144 -6.39 14.22 -1.46
C GLU A 144 -4.91 14.23 -1.87
N ARG A 145 -3.99 14.26 -0.89
CA ARG A 145 -2.56 14.15 -1.16
C ARG A 145 -2.22 12.81 -1.79
N PHE A 146 -2.70 11.71 -1.20
CA PHE A 146 -2.46 10.37 -1.69
C PHE A 146 -2.98 10.16 -3.13
N LEU A 147 -4.19 10.62 -3.45
CA LEU A 147 -4.75 10.54 -4.80
C LEU A 147 -4.08 11.51 -5.79
N GLY A 148 -3.61 12.64 -5.28
CA GLY A 148 -2.98 13.68 -6.09
C GLY A 148 -1.60 13.31 -6.64
N ILE A 149 -0.84 12.45 -5.94
CA ILE A 149 0.46 11.96 -6.39
C ILE A 149 0.33 11.16 -7.69
N PRO A 150 -0.39 10.02 -7.76
CA PRO A 150 -0.50 9.22 -8.98
C PRO A 150 -1.14 9.99 -10.14
N ALA A 151 -2.01 10.97 -9.86
CA ALA A 151 -2.66 11.79 -10.88
C ALA A 151 -1.73 12.82 -11.55
N ARG A 152 -0.65 13.23 -10.88
CA ARG A 152 0.29 14.26 -11.38
C ARG A 152 1.68 13.73 -11.70
N SER A 153 1.98 12.51 -11.25
CA SER A 153 3.27 11.87 -11.48
C SER A 153 3.33 11.17 -12.83
N PRO A 154 4.52 11.10 -13.46
CA PRO A 154 4.71 10.33 -14.67
C PRO A 154 4.55 8.83 -14.40
N TRP A 155 3.92 8.13 -15.34
CA TRP A 155 3.82 6.68 -15.35
C TRP A 155 4.72 6.11 -16.44
N GLU A 156 5.65 5.23 -16.06
CA GLU A 156 6.44 4.48 -17.02
C GLU A 156 5.55 3.49 -17.76
N THR A 157 5.43 3.63 -19.08
CA THR A 157 4.50 2.84 -19.90
C THR A 157 5.28 1.93 -20.85
N ARG A 158 4.90 0.66 -20.91
CA ARG A 158 5.49 -0.35 -21.79
C ARG A 158 4.42 -1.28 -22.36
N PRO A 159 4.65 -1.94 -23.50
CA PRO A 159 3.77 -3.02 -23.95
C PRO A 159 3.60 -4.07 -22.85
N SER A 160 2.36 -4.50 -22.61
CA SER A 160 2.12 -5.65 -21.74
C SER A 160 2.48 -6.96 -22.43
N VAL A 161 2.49 -8.08 -21.70
CA VAL A 161 2.65 -9.43 -22.29
C VAL A 161 1.50 -9.83 -23.22
N GLY A 162 0.38 -9.10 -23.18
CA GLY A 162 -0.80 -9.32 -24.01
C GLY A 162 -1.32 -8.01 -24.59
N LEU A 163 -2.65 -7.83 -24.57
CA LEU A 163 -3.26 -6.60 -25.05
C LEU A 163 -3.09 -5.46 -24.05
N GLY A 164 -2.70 -4.30 -24.58
CA GLY A 164 -2.56 -3.06 -23.81
C GLY A 164 -1.14 -2.81 -23.31
N ALA A 165 -1.04 -1.79 -22.47
CA ALA A 165 0.19 -1.29 -21.90
C ALA A 165 0.21 -1.54 -20.39
N ASP A 166 1.36 -2.01 -19.92
CA ASP A 166 1.73 -2.05 -18.52
C ASP A 166 2.29 -0.68 -18.13
N CYS A 167 1.63 -0.03 -17.18
CA CYS A 167 2.02 1.27 -16.65
C CYS A 167 2.51 1.09 -15.20
N ARG A 168 3.62 1.72 -14.85
CA ARG A 168 4.23 1.64 -13.52
C ARG A 168 4.45 3.03 -12.94
N LEU A 169 4.23 3.13 -11.63
CA LEU A 169 4.43 4.35 -10.85
C LEU A 169 5.41 4.07 -9.72
N ASP A 170 6.40 4.95 -9.55
CA ASP A 170 7.21 5.08 -8.35
C ASP A 170 7.42 6.58 -8.12
N ALA A 171 6.66 7.14 -7.18
CA ALA A 171 6.64 8.59 -6.94
C ALA A 171 6.24 8.92 -5.50
N ASP A 172 7.00 9.81 -4.86
CA ASP A 172 6.72 10.37 -3.53
C ASP A 172 6.32 9.33 -2.46
N GLY A 173 7.01 8.19 -2.46
CA GLY A 173 6.78 7.11 -1.51
C GLY A 173 5.55 6.25 -1.83
N LEU A 174 4.99 6.36 -3.04
CA LEU A 174 3.97 5.47 -3.58
C LEU A 174 4.56 4.60 -4.69
N VAL A 175 4.07 3.36 -4.76
CA VAL A 175 4.33 2.44 -5.87
C VAL A 175 3.01 2.00 -6.47
N GLY A 176 2.94 1.94 -7.79
CA GLY A 176 1.70 1.64 -8.48
C GLY A 176 1.90 0.86 -9.77
N GLN A 177 0.80 0.28 -10.21
CA GLN A 177 0.71 -0.45 -11.47
C GLN A 177 -0.66 -0.23 -12.08
N ALA A 178 -0.72 -0.12 -13.40
CA ALA A 178 -1.95 -0.04 -14.14
C ALA A 178 -1.85 -0.83 -15.45
N LEU A 179 -2.97 -1.41 -15.88
CA LEU A 179 -3.14 -1.97 -17.21
C LEU A 179 -4.02 -1.02 -18.01
N VAL A 180 -3.50 -0.49 -19.11
CA VAL A 180 -4.20 0.47 -19.97
C VAL A 180 -4.42 -0.15 -21.34
N TYR A 181 -5.63 -0.08 -21.88
CA TYR A 181 -5.94 -0.53 -23.23
C TYR A 181 -6.76 0.54 -23.95
N GLU A 182 -6.33 0.94 -25.15
CA GLU A 182 -7.00 1.97 -25.96
C GLU A 182 -7.30 3.26 -25.17
N GLY A 183 -6.33 3.74 -24.38
CA GLY A 183 -6.47 4.94 -23.56
C GLY A 183 -7.33 4.78 -22.30
N CYS A 184 -7.89 3.59 -22.06
CA CYS A 184 -8.73 3.30 -20.89
C CYS A 184 -7.95 2.50 -19.83
N VAL A 185 -7.99 2.96 -18.57
CA VAL A 185 -7.47 2.19 -17.43
C VAL A 185 -8.40 1.00 -17.17
N LEU A 186 -7.91 -0.22 -17.39
CA LEU A 186 -8.67 -1.44 -17.11
C LEU A 186 -8.62 -1.80 -15.62
N HIS A 187 -7.44 -1.63 -15.02
CA HIS A 187 -7.19 -1.84 -13.61
C HIS A 187 -5.98 -1.01 -13.18
N ALA A 188 -6.03 -0.37 -12.02
CA ALA A 188 -4.89 0.27 -11.40
C ALA A 188 -4.88 0.04 -9.88
N SER A 189 -3.69 -0.27 -9.36
CA SER A 189 -3.43 -0.34 -7.92
C SER A 189 -2.30 0.62 -7.57
N VAL A 190 -2.45 1.36 -6.48
CA VAL A 190 -1.39 2.23 -5.93
C VAL A 190 -1.29 1.97 -4.44
N PHE A 191 -0.08 1.82 -3.93
CA PHE A 191 0.19 1.49 -2.54
C PHE A 191 1.19 2.46 -1.94
N VAL A 192 1.08 2.71 -0.64
CA VAL A 192 2.19 3.31 0.11
C VAL A 192 3.34 2.33 0.11
N ALA A 193 4.48 2.81 -0.35
CA ALA A 193 5.63 1.99 -0.64
C ALA A 193 6.34 1.63 0.69
N PRO A 194 6.66 0.35 0.96
CA PRO A 194 7.33 -0.03 2.21
C PRO A 194 8.70 0.64 2.33
N GLN A 195 9.13 1.15 3.48
CA GLN A 195 10.40 1.90 3.56
C GLN A 195 11.58 1.08 3.00
N ARG A 196 12.43 1.69 2.16
CA ARG A 196 13.65 1.06 1.61
C ARG A 196 14.64 0.83 2.75
N GLY A 197 14.75 -0.43 3.19
CA GLY A 197 15.84 -0.91 4.04
C GLY A 197 15.73 -0.54 5.52
N MET A 198 15.05 -1.38 6.31
CA MET A 198 15.50 -1.76 7.65
C MET A 198 15.07 -3.21 7.88
N ASN A 199 15.91 -4.16 7.45
CA ASN A 199 15.89 -5.49 8.04
C ASN A 199 16.23 -5.34 9.52
N GLY A 200 15.33 -5.78 10.39
CA GLY A 200 15.54 -5.86 11.83
C GLY A 200 15.04 -4.64 12.61
N SER A 201 14.04 -4.89 13.45
CA SER A 201 13.65 -4.07 14.62
C SER A 201 13.41 -2.59 14.37
N ARG A 202 12.14 -2.18 14.37
CA ARG A 202 11.73 -0.94 15.05
C ARG A 202 10.24 -0.96 15.33
N GLY A 203 9.94 -1.23 16.60
CA GLY A 203 8.75 -0.67 17.21
C GLY A 203 8.84 0.87 17.23
N THR A 204 7.68 1.45 17.53
CA THR A 204 7.41 2.83 17.91
C THR A 204 7.65 3.92 16.85
N HIS A 205 6.52 4.54 16.50
CA HIS A 205 6.33 5.87 15.93
C HIS A 205 7.53 6.81 16.06
N SER A 206 7.97 7.37 14.93
CA SER A 206 8.53 8.72 14.95
C SER A 206 8.14 9.47 13.68
N ARG A 207 7.21 10.43 13.87
CA ARG A 207 7.00 11.55 12.97
C ARG A 207 8.24 12.43 13.05
N MET A 208 8.97 12.62 11.96
CA MET A 208 9.75 13.84 11.79
C MET A 208 9.93 14.21 10.32
N ALA A 209 9.56 15.46 10.04
CA ALA A 209 9.42 16.08 8.74
C ALA A 209 10.77 16.45 8.08
N ARG A 210 10.75 16.64 6.76
CA ARG A 210 11.87 17.07 5.91
C ARG A 210 12.44 18.43 6.36
N PRO A 211 13.77 18.59 6.51
CA PRO A 211 14.41 19.86 6.81
C PRO A 211 14.69 20.65 5.53
N SER A 212 13.69 21.37 5.01
CA SER A 212 13.93 22.37 3.96
C SER A 212 13.03 23.59 4.13
N ARG A 213 13.10 24.20 5.32
CA ARG A 213 12.71 25.60 5.59
C ARG A 213 13.55 26.14 6.75
N ARG A 214 14.76 26.61 6.44
CA ARG A 214 15.36 27.74 7.17
C ARG A 214 15.52 28.85 6.17
N SER A 215 14.47 29.68 6.09
CA SER A 215 14.54 30.98 5.47
C SER A 215 15.61 31.80 6.18
N ALA A 216 16.37 32.53 5.38
CA ALA A 216 17.17 33.65 5.82
C ALA A 216 16.28 34.62 6.60
N ASP A 217 16.64 34.88 7.85
CA ASP A 217 16.33 36.10 8.59
C ASP A 217 17.24 36.16 9.83
N SER A 218 18.35 36.86 9.68
CA SER A 218 19.09 37.45 10.81
C SER A 218 19.83 38.69 10.31
N ALA A 219 19.04 39.70 9.95
CA ALA A 219 19.47 41.09 9.95
C ALA A 219 18.82 41.78 11.15
N GLY A 220 19.62 42.36 12.04
CA GLY A 220 19.16 43.44 12.91
C GLY A 220 19.44 43.30 14.40
N SER A 221 20.39 44.13 14.85
CA SER A 221 20.35 44.89 16.10
C SER A 221 20.71 44.19 17.42
N ALA A 222 21.93 44.46 17.88
CA ALA A 222 22.14 44.96 19.24
C ALA A 222 23.38 45.87 19.30
N GLY A 223 23.14 47.18 19.39
CA GLY A 223 24.15 48.16 19.80
C GLY A 223 24.13 48.35 21.31
N ARG A 224 25.31 48.66 21.87
CA ARG A 224 25.68 49.33 23.15
C ARG A 224 27.08 48.80 23.50
N GLY A 225 28.14 49.57 23.77
CA GLY A 225 28.35 51.00 23.90
C GLY A 225 29.62 51.21 24.75
N ARG A 226 30.53 52.07 24.25
CA ARG A 226 31.55 52.89 24.93
C ARG A 226 32.68 52.22 25.73
N SER A 227 33.93 52.53 25.37
CA SER A 227 34.79 53.50 26.10
C SER A 227 35.93 54.00 25.19
N GLU A 228 36.14 55.32 25.16
CA GLU A 228 37.25 56.04 24.50
C GLU A 228 38.56 55.94 25.30
N PRO A 229 39.63 56.56 24.79
CA PRO A 229 40.31 57.61 25.55
C PRO A 229 40.09 59.02 24.97
#